data_AF-A0A961NPQ4-F1
#
_entry.id   AF-A0A961NPQ4-F1
#
_cell.length_a   1.000
_cell.length_b   1.000
_cell.length_c   1.000
_cell.angle_alpha   90.00
_cell.angle_beta   90.00
_cell.angle_gamma   90.00
#
_symmetry.space_group_name_H-M   'P 1'
#
loop_
_entity.id
_entity.type
_entity.pdbx_description
1 polymer ?
#
loop_
_entity_poly.entity_id
_entity_poly.type
_entity_poly.pdbx_seq_one_letter_code
_entity_poly.pdbx_strand_id
1 'polypeptide(L)'
;MAVARFEPVERDYIHRGPQPPMLALDEAGRGPLAGPVSIGVVSFHAAFHSQPVPSIFSHLNDSKLLKEPVRERLYEAIRTYAAFARVVHINNRLIDRMGINPAIEFGMIRAIRAATQAGFPPGRVL
;
A
#
# COMPACT_ATOMS: atom_id res chain seq x y z
N MET A 1 -5.40 -4.50 -21.56
CA MET A 1 -4.39 -3.51 -21.15
C MET A 1 -5.13 -2.26 -20.72
N ALA A 2 -4.88 -1.77 -19.51
CA ALA A 2 -5.45 -0.53 -18.99
C ALA A 2 -4.30 0.40 -18.56
N VAL A 3 -4.55 1.71 -18.56
CA VAL A 3 -3.68 2.66 -17.86
C VAL A 3 -4.18 2.72 -16.43
N ALA A 4 -3.30 2.48 -15.45
CA ALA A 4 -3.68 2.64 -14.05
C ALA A 4 -4.09 4.10 -13.79
N ARG A 5 -5.19 4.27 -13.06
CA ARG A 5 -5.75 5.59 -12.76
C ARG A 5 -4.99 6.21 -11.59
N PHE A 6 -3.92 6.92 -11.92
CA PHE A 6 -3.11 7.63 -10.92
C PHE A 6 -3.74 8.93 -10.47
N GLU A 7 -3.60 9.21 -9.18
CA GLU A 7 -3.91 10.50 -8.59
C GLU A 7 -2.89 11.57 -9.06
N PRO A 8 -3.27 12.86 -9.10
CA PRO A 8 -2.38 13.94 -9.53
C PRO A 8 -1.04 13.95 -8.79
N VAL A 9 -1.07 13.57 -7.52
CA VAL A 9 0.09 13.51 -6.62
C VAL A 9 1.13 12.48 -7.03
N GLU A 10 0.69 11.35 -7.56
CA GLU A 10 1.57 10.27 -8.02
C GLU A 10 2.25 10.69 -9.32
N ARG A 11 1.45 11.20 -10.27
CA ARG A 11 1.93 11.64 -11.59
C ARG A 11 3.02 12.70 -11.51
N ASP A 12 2.79 13.76 -10.72
CA ASP A 12 3.76 14.84 -10.55
C ASP A 12 5.11 14.31 -10.04
N TYR A 13 5.08 13.39 -9.07
CA TYR A 13 6.31 12.81 -8.53
C TYR A 13 7.08 12.02 -9.59
N ILE A 14 6.39 11.22 -10.40
CA ILE A 14 7.01 10.37 -11.42
C ILE A 14 7.60 11.18 -12.59
N HIS A 15 6.97 12.30 -12.96
CA HIS A 15 7.43 13.12 -14.09
C HIS A 15 8.68 13.97 -13.79
N ARG A 16 9.11 14.07 -12.53
CA ARG A 16 10.29 14.85 -12.12
C ARG A 16 11.64 14.15 -12.38
N GLY A 17 11.65 13.04 -13.13
CA GLY A 17 12.85 12.24 -13.42
C GLY A 17 13.09 11.13 -12.39
N PRO A 18 14.31 10.59 -12.28
CA PRO A 18 14.62 9.56 -11.29
C PRO A 18 14.35 10.06 -9.87
N GLN A 19 13.39 9.44 -9.19
CA GLN A 19 13.05 9.75 -7.81
C GLN A 19 13.33 8.53 -6.91
N PRO A 20 13.57 8.73 -5.61
CA PRO A 20 13.53 7.63 -4.66
C PRO A 20 12.13 6.97 -4.66
N PRO A 21 12.01 5.72 -4.18
CA PRO A 21 10.74 5.01 -4.13
C PRO A 21 9.59 5.80 -3.47
N MET A 22 8.39 5.65 -4.03
CA MET A 22 7.15 6.08 -3.40
C MET A 22 6.56 4.90 -2.64
N LEU A 23 6.16 5.12 -1.39
CA LEU A 23 5.48 4.12 -0.58
C LEU A 23 4.04 4.56 -0.37
N ALA A 24 3.08 3.72 -0.75
CA ALA A 24 1.66 3.91 -0.43
C ALA A 24 1.30 3.01 0.77
N LEU A 25 0.66 3.59 1.78
CA LEU A 25 0.21 2.89 2.99
C LEU A 25 -1.29 3.02 3.18
N ASP A 26 -1.90 1.98 3.74
CA ASP A 26 -3.30 2.00 4.15
C ASP A 26 -3.52 1.03 5.32
N GLU A 27 -4.56 1.27 6.13
CA GLU A 27 -4.94 0.41 7.24
C GLU A 27 -6.29 -0.30 7.07
N ALA A 28 -6.35 -1.53 7.58
CA ALA A 28 -7.60 -2.28 7.73
C ALA A 28 -7.72 -2.81 9.17
N GLY A 29 -8.94 -2.82 9.70
CA GLY A 29 -9.21 -3.33 11.06
C GLY A 29 -9.27 -2.27 12.16
N ARG A 30 -9.52 -1.00 11.82
CA ARG A 30 -9.69 0.08 12.80
C ARG A 30 -11.01 0.02 13.59
N GLY A 31 -12.09 -0.41 12.94
CA GLY A 31 -13.46 -0.42 13.50
C GLY A 31 -13.95 -1.70 14.19
N PRO A 32 -13.47 -2.91 13.85
CA PRO A 32 -13.90 -4.13 14.53
C PRO A 32 -13.61 -4.15 16.03
N LEU A 33 -14.44 -4.86 16.80
CA LEU A 33 -14.26 -5.08 18.24
C LEU A 33 -13.05 -5.98 18.57
N ALA A 34 -12.68 -6.87 17.65
CA ALA A 34 -11.62 -7.84 17.85
C ALA A 34 -10.76 -7.98 16.60
N GLY A 35 -9.53 -8.45 16.80
CA GLY A 35 -8.53 -8.65 15.75
C GLY A 35 -7.44 -7.58 15.74
N PRO A 36 -6.42 -7.75 14.90
CA PRO A 36 -5.37 -6.76 14.74
C PRO A 36 -5.83 -5.60 13.84
N VAL A 37 -5.15 -4.47 13.95
CA VAL A 37 -5.08 -3.51 12.84
C VAL A 37 -3.92 -3.92 11.93
N SER A 38 -4.17 -3.92 10.62
CA SER A 38 -3.23 -4.36 9.59
C SER A 38 -2.85 -3.18 8.72
N ILE A 39 -1.56 -2.93 8.56
CA ILE A 39 -1.02 -1.87 7.71
C ILE A 39 -0.42 -2.52 6.47
N GLY A 40 -0.96 -2.20 5.30
CA GLY A 40 -0.35 -2.51 4.02
C GLY A 40 0.66 -1.43 3.64
N VAL A 41 1.77 -1.82 3.03
CA VAL A 41 2.69 -0.90 2.34
C VAL A 41 3.04 -1.49 0.98
N VAL A 42 2.97 -0.66 -0.05
CA VAL A 42 3.31 -1.05 -1.43
C VAL A 42 4.16 0.02 -2.11
N SER A 43 5.07 -0.41 -2.98
CA SER A 43 5.83 0.44 -3.88
C SER A 43 5.84 -0.21 -5.26
N PHE A 44 5.53 0.56 -6.30
CA PHE A 44 5.62 0.12 -7.69
C PHE A 44 6.84 0.74 -8.37
N HIS A 45 7.39 0.07 -9.39
CA HIS A 45 8.43 0.67 -10.22
C HIS A 45 7.87 1.85 -11.02
N ALA A 46 8.70 2.86 -11.32
CA ALA A 46 8.30 4.00 -12.15
C ALA A 46 7.65 3.57 -13.49
N ALA A 47 8.16 2.49 -14.10
CA ALA A 47 7.61 1.93 -15.34
C ALA A 47 6.15 1.45 -15.20
N PHE A 48 5.74 0.95 -14.03
CA PHE A 48 4.34 0.59 -13.75
C PHE A 48 3.40 1.77 -13.96
N HIS A 49 3.90 2.99 -13.76
CA HIS A 49 3.10 4.19 -13.89
C HIS A 49 3.02 4.78 -15.30
N SER A 50 3.93 4.39 -16.18
CA SER A 50 3.99 4.89 -17.56
C SER A 50 3.63 3.83 -18.60
N GLN A 51 3.53 2.56 -18.22
CA GLN A 51 3.27 1.45 -19.13
C GLN A 51 1.85 0.88 -18.98
N PRO A 52 1.30 0.27 -20.04
CA PRO A 52 0.06 -0.48 -19.94
C PRO A 52 0.16 -1.60 -18.90
N VAL A 53 -0.79 -1.64 -17.96
CA VAL A 53 -0.88 -2.67 -16.93
C VAL A 53 -2.06 -3.61 -17.19
N PRO A 54 -2.08 -4.80 -16.58
CA PRO A 54 -3.26 -5.67 -16.64
C PRO A 54 -4.53 -4.94 -16.22
N SER A 55 -5.65 -5.22 -16.89
CA SER A 55 -6.92 -4.54 -16.66
C SER A 55 -7.45 -4.68 -15.23
N ILE A 56 -7.01 -5.70 -14.48
CA ILE A 56 -7.36 -5.89 -13.06
C ILE A 56 -7.00 -4.67 -12.20
N PHE A 57 -5.93 -3.94 -12.54
CA PHE A 57 -5.52 -2.72 -11.81
C PHE A 57 -6.50 -1.55 -11.98
N SER A 58 -7.43 -1.62 -12.93
CA SER A 58 -8.52 -0.63 -13.01
C SER A 58 -9.47 -0.68 -11.78
N HIS A 59 -9.46 -1.78 -11.03
CA HIS A 59 -10.24 -1.96 -9.81
C HIS A 59 -9.55 -1.42 -8.55
N LEU A 60 -8.30 -0.96 -8.64
CA LEU A 60 -7.50 -0.56 -7.47
C LEU A 60 -8.14 0.58 -6.66
N ASN A 61 -8.80 1.53 -7.32
CA ASN A 61 -9.32 2.75 -6.68
C ASN A 61 -10.70 2.57 -6.01
N ASP A 62 -11.37 1.43 -6.18
CA ASP A 62 -12.73 1.21 -5.64
C ASP A 62 -12.85 -0.16 -4.95
N SER A 63 -11.86 -0.48 -4.10
CA SER A 63 -11.77 -1.75 -3.39
C SER A 63 -13.01 -2.03 -2.51
N LYS A 64 -13.70 -0.98 -2.06
CA LYS A 64 -14.89 -1.04 -1.20
C LYS A 64 -16.12 -1.61 -1.91
N LEU A 65 -16.15 -1.59 -3.25
CA LEU A 65 -17.21 -2.20 -4.06
C LEU A 65 -16.81 -3.55 -4.67
N LEU A 66 -15.60 -4.05 -4.40
CA LEU A 66 -15.13 -5.31 -4.99
C LEU A 66 -15.59 -6.53 -4.20
N LYS A 67 -16.09 -7.53 -4.93
CA LYS A 67 -16.33 -8.88 -4.40
C LYS A 67 -15.01 -9.56 -4.03
N GLU A 68 -15.06 -10.46 -3.05
CA GLU A 68 -13.89 -11.18 -2.53
C GLU A 68 -13.00 -11.83 -3.62
N PRO A 69 -13.54 -12.56 -4.62
CA PRO A 69 -12.69 -13.15 -5.66
C PRO A 69 -11.93 -12.12 -6.51
N VAL A 70 -12.47 -10.90 -6.63
CA VAL A 70 -11.79 -9.82 -7.37
C VAL A 70 -10.66 -9.23 -6.52
N ARG A 71 -10.86 -9.10 -5.21
CA ARG A 71 -9.80 -8.65 -4.29
C ARG A 71 -8.64 -9.63 -4.23
N GLU A 72 -8.90 -10.93 -4.23
CA GLU A 72 -7.83 -11.95 -4.26
C GLU A 72 -7.01 -11.87 -5.55
N ARG A 73 -7.68 -11.77 -6.70
CA ARG A 73 -6.99 -11.61 -7.99
C ARG A 73 -6.18 -10.31 -8.04
N LEU A 74 -6.73 -9.23 -7.49
CA LEU A 74 -6.03 -7.95 -7.40
C LEU A 74 -4.82 -8.04 -6.46
N TYR A 75 -4.94 -8.73 -5.33
CA TYR A 75 -3.84 -8.95 -4.40
C TYR A 75 -2.68 -9.71 -5.06
N GLU A 76 -2.98 -10.80 -5.78
CA GLU A 76 -1.95 -11.55 -6.52
C GLU A 76 -1.30 -10.71 -7.63
N ALA A 77 -2.09 -9.89 -8.33
CA ALA A 77 -1.55 -8.95 -9.30
C ALA A 77 -0.63 -7.91 -8.63
N ILE A 78 -1.03 -7.31 -7.50
CA ILE A 78 -0.20 -6.37 -6.76
C ILE A 78 1.11 -7.02 -6.37
N ARG A 79 1.09 -8.24 -5.79
CA ARG A 79 2.32 -8.95 -5.40
C ARG A 79 3.25 -9.26 -6.57
N THR A 80 2.70 -9.45 -7.76
CA THR A 80 3.47 -9.75 -8.97
C THR A 80 4.14 -8.50 -9.54
N TYR A 81 3.48 -7.34 -9.50
CA TYR A 81 3.94 -6.12 -10.17
C TYR A 81 4.58 -5.10 -9.22
N ALA A 82 4.32 -5.19 -7.92
CA ALA A 82 4.94 -4.33 -6.93
C ALA A 82 6.45 -4.62 -6.85
N ALA A 83 7.24 -3.55 -6.80
CA ALA A 83 8.65 -3.65 -6.50
C ALA A 83 8.86 -4.06 -5.04
N PHE A 84 7.98 -3.59 -4.15
CA PHE A 84 7.93 -3.96 -2.75
C PHE A 84 6.48 -4.01 -2.28
N ALA A 85 6.14 -5.03 -1.49
CA ALA A 85 4.87 -5.11 -0.79
C ALA A 85 5.05 -5.82 0.55
N ARG A 86 4.42 -5.30 1.61
CA ARG A 86 4.43 -5.94 2.94
C ARG A 86 3.16 -5.59 3.72
N VAL A 87 2.77 -6.49 4.62
CA VAL A 87 1.73 -6.25 5.62
C VAL A 87 2.36 -6.31 7.01
N VAL A 88 1.98 -5.36 7.87
CA VAL A 88 2.36 -5.31 9.29
C VAL A 88 1.09 -5.41 10.13
N HIS A 89 1.02 -6.38 11.03
CA HIS A 89 -0.09 -6.53 11.96
C HIS A 89 0.28 -6.00 13.34
N ILE A 90 -0.60 -5.18 13.91
CA ILE A 90 -0.55 -4.75 15.30
C ILE A 90 -1.69 -5.44 16.05
N ASN A 91 -1.32 -6.33 16.96
CA ASN A 91 -2.30 -7.13 17.70
C ASN A 91 -3.10 -6.28 18.70
N ASN A 92 -4.24 -6.82 19.11
CA ASN A 92 -5.14 -6.19 20.08
C ASN A 92 -4.44 -5.84 21.40
N ARG A 93 -3.54 -6.67 21.92
CA ARG A 93 -2.81 -6.39 23.17
C ARG A 93 -1.99 -5.10 23.11
N LEU A 94 -1.43 -4.76 21.95
CA LEU A 94 -0.72 -3.49 21.75
C LEU A 94 -1.71 -2.33 21.59
N ILE A 95 -2.80 -2.53 20.85
CA ILE A 95 -3.89 -1.55 20.70
C ILE A 95 -4.47 -1.18 22.07
N ASP A 96 -4.79 -2.16 22.90
CA ASP A 96 -5.37 -1.97 24.24
C ASP A 96 -4.43 -1.16 25.16
N ARG A 97 -3.10 -1.30 24.98
CA ARG A 97 -2.10 -0.60 25.79
C ARG A 97 -1.88 0.85 25.37
N MET A 98 -1.95 1.17 24.08
CA MET A 98 -1.52 2.47 23.55
C MET A 98 -2.62 3.25 22.82
N GLY A 99 -3.79 2.65 22.66
CA GLY A 99 -4.89 3.19 21.86
C GLY A 99 -4.74 2.90 20.36
N ILE A 100 -5.86 3.00 19.64
CA ILE A 100 -5.92 2.63 18.22
C ILE A 100 -5.12 3.56 17.31
N ASN A 101 -5.17 4.89 17.50
CA ASN A 101 -4.46 5.82 16.63
C ASN A 101 -2.93 5.67 16.77
N PRO A 102 -2.35 5.61 18.00
CA PRO A 102 -0.91 5.38 18.14
C PRO A 102 -0.48 3.98 17.67
N ALA A 103 -1.34 2.97 17.78
CA ALA A 103 -1.08 1.64 17.24
C ALA A 103 -0.98 1.64 15.70
N ILE A 104 -1.86 2.38 15.01
CA ILE A 104 -1.81 2.57 13.55
C ILE A 104 -0.52 3.29 13.15
N GLU A 105 -0.20 4.42 13.79
CA GLU A 105 1.02 5.18 13.53
C GLU A 105 2.27 4.31 13.73
N PHE A 106 2.31 3.54 14.82
CA PHE A 106 3.38 2.57 15.09
C PHE A 106 3.48 1.51 13.98
N GLY A 107 2.36 1.01 13.48
CA GLY A 107 2.30 0.08 12.35
C GLY A 107 2.85 0.69 11.06
N MET A 108 2.47 1.93 10.73
CA MET A 108 2.97 2.66 9.55
C MET A 108 4.48 2.90 9.64
N ILE A 109 5.00 3.33 10.79
CA ILE A 109 6.45 3.50 11.00
C ILE A 109 7.19 2.17 10.80
N ARG A 110 6.65 1.06 11.32
CA ARG A 110 7.24 -0.28 11.12
C ARG A 110 7.22 -0.70 9.65
N ALA A 111 6.15 -0.39 8.93
CA ALA A 111 6.03 -0.69 7.51
C ALA A 111 7.06 0.10 6.67
N ILE A 112 7.21 1.40 6.94
CA ILE A 112 8.22 2.25 6.29
C ILE A 112 9.64 1.77 6.59
N ARG A 113 9.93 1.41 7.86
CA ARG A 113 11.24 0.85 8.24
C ARG A 113 11.54 -0.45 7.51
N ALA A 114 10.55 -1.33 7.39
CA ALA A 114 10.68 -2.58 6.65
C ALA A 114 10.98 -2.35 5.16
N ALA A 115 10.31 -1.37 4.53
CA ALA A 115 10.59 -0.99 3.15
C ALA A 115 12.02 -0.45 2.99
N THR A 116 12.42 0.45 3.88
CA THR A 116 13.76 1.06 3.87
C THR A 116 14.85 0.00 4.00
N GLN A 117 14.70 -0.94 4.93
CA GLN A 117 15.63 -2.06 5.12
C GLN A 117 15.70 -3.01 3.91
N ALA A 118 14.63 -3.09 3.12
CA ALA A 118 14.56 -3.88 1.90
C ALA A 118 15.11 -3.13 0.67
N GLY A 119 15.71 -1.94 0.84
CA GLY A 119 16.24 -1.15 -0.27
C GLY A 119 15.23 -0.20 -0.90
N PHE A 120 14.10 0.06 -0.23
CA PHE A 120 13.06 0.99 -0.67
C PHE A 120 12.93 2.19 0.30
N PRO A 121 13.97 3.03 0.45
CA PRO A 121 13.88 4.25 1.26
C PRO A 121 12.87 5.22 0.61
N PRO A 122 11.86 5.72 1.35
CA PRO A 122 10.84 6.58 0.76
C PRO A 122 11.40 7.95 0.39
N GLY A 123 11.19 8.39 -0.84
CA GLY A 123 11.25 9.81 -1.20
C GLY A 123 9.88 10.49 -1.08
N ARG A 124 8.80 9.69 -1.11
CA ARG A 124 7.45 10.12 -0.79
C ARG A 124 6.66 9.00 -0.13
N VAL A 125 5.81 9.37 0.83
CA VAL A 125 4.83 8.50 1.48
C VAL A 125 3.43 9.02 1.15
N LEU A 126 2.55 8.13 0.72
CA LEU A 126 1.14 8.37 0.45
C LEU A 126 0.27 7.53 1.40
#